data_AF-A0A7C4MAF6-F1
#
_entry.id   AF-A0A7C4MAF6-F1
#
_cell.length_a   1.000
_cell.length_b   1.000
_cell.length_c   1.000
_cell.angle_alpha   90.00
_cell.angle_beta   90.00
_cell.angle_gamma   90.00
#
_symmetry.space_group_name_H-M   'P 1'
#
loop_
_entity.id
_entity.type
_entity.pdbx_description
1 polymer ?
#
loop_
_entity_poly.entity_id
_entity_poly.type
_entity_poly.pdbx_seq_one_letter_code
_entity_poly.pdbx_strand_id
1 'polypeptide(L)'
;MNTTRPPSSQPETTYTIARGGSICFYTPPLSAGSIESGTWTLYLWASTVSSVKISKLTVSIHVVSSDGTIEKALIGSVTDITIDYGYSERIIQISGNKAIIESTDRIRLTLYAQTGATDPKGMSFYYDGYGTYETLYHETRLQLP
;
A
#
# COMPACT_ATOMS: atom_id res chain seq x y z
N MET A 1 17.75 20.46 0.20
CA MET A 1 16.47 19.96 -0.34
C MET A 1 15.64 19.50 0.84
N ASN A 2 14.40 19.98 0.95
CA ASN A 2 13.55 19.82 2.12
C ASN A 2 13.22 18.35 2.38
N THR A 3 13.92 17.76 3.34
CA THR A 3 13.58 16.50 4.00
C THR A 3 12.54 16.79 5.07
N THR A 4 11.30 17.09 4.68
CA THR A 4 10.21 17.12 5.66
C THR A 4 9.83 15.68 5.97
N ARG A 5 10.49 15.16 7.01
CA ARG A 5 10.04 14.02 7.82
C ARG A 5 8.53 14.20 8.09
N PRO A 6 7.72 13.14 8.03
CA PRO A 6 6.29 13.28 8.19
C PRO A 6 5.96 13.95 9.54
N PRO A 7 4.90 14.77 9.60
CA PRO A 7 4.65 15.69 10.73
C PRO A 7 4.22 15.02 12.04
N SER A 8 4.31 13.68 12.16
CA SER A 8 3.80 12.96 13.32
C SER A 8 4.82 12.91 14.46
N SER A 9 4.31 13.03 15.69
CA SER A 9 5.06 12.82 16.92
C SER A 9 5.09 11.34 17.34
N GLN A 10 4.68 10.40 16.48
CA GLN A 10 4.68 8.97 16.75
C GLN A 10 6.00 8.31 16.30
N PRO A 11 6.43 7.23 16.97
CA PRO A 11 7.56 6.44 16.51
C PRO A 11 7.23 5.75 15.18
N GLU A 12 7.94 6.15 14.13
CA GLU A 12 7.78 5.63 12.77
C GLU A 12 8.10 4.13 12.70
N THR A 13 7.27 3.34 12.01
CA THR A 13 7.57 1.93 11.72
C THR A 13 8.13 1.83 10.31
N THR A 14 9.35 1.31 10.15
CA THR A 14 9.95 1.14 8.82
C THR A 14 9.68 -0.27 8.30
N TYR A 15 9.16 -0.39 7.08
CA TYR A 15 8.98 -1.68 6.40
C TYR A 15 9.91 -1.78 5.19
N THR A 16 10.77 -2.79 5.14
CA THR A 16 11.59 -3.03 3.94
C THR A 16 11.00 -4.13 3.08
N ILE A 17 10.79 -3.85 1.80
CA ILE A 17 10.29 -4.82 0.81
C ILE A 17 11.45 -5.19 -0.11
N ALA A 18 11.95 -6.41 0.06
CA ALA A 18 12.95 -6.95 -0.87
C ALA A 18 12.42 -6.95 -2.30
N ARG A 19 13.32 -6.87 -3.29
CA ARG A 19 12.94 -6.92 -4.71
C ARG A 19 12.19 -8.21 -5.01
N GLY A 20 11.10 -8.12 -5.77
CA GLY A 20 10.23 -9.25 -6.05
C GLY A 20 9.42 -9.70 -4.83
N GLY A 21 9.53 -9.00 -3.70
CA GLY A 21 8.75 -9.20 -2.50
C GLY A 21 7.53 -8.27 -2.45
N SER A 22 6.66 -8.56 -1.50
CA SER A 22 5.47 -7.76 -1.22
C SER A 22 5.26 -7.62 0.28
N ILE A 23 4.60 -6.54 0.67
CA ILE A 23 3.93 -6.42 1.97
C ILE A 23 2.44 -6.24 1.74
N CYS A 24 1.64 -6.76 2.66
CA CYS A 24 0.20 -6.68 2.60
C CYS A 24 -0.35 -6.05 3.89
N PHE A 25 -1.35 -5.20 3.72
CA PHE A 25 -2.15 -4.62 4.80
C PHE A 25 -3.60 -5.06 4.61
N TYR A 26 -4.32 -5.23 5.70
CA TYR A 26 -5.69 -5.73 5.70
C TYR A 26 -6.58 -4.79 6.50
N THR A 27 -7.84 -4.65 6.10
CA THR A 27 -8.86 -4.07 6.97
C THR A 27 -9.32 -5.08 8.03
N PRO A 28 -10.01 -4.63 9.09
CA PRO A 28 -10.85 -5.52 9.88
C PRO A 28 -11.87 -6.29 9.02
N PRO A 29 -12.41 -7.41 9.53
CA PRO A 29 -13.50 -8.12 8.88
C PRO A 29 -14.69 -7.18 8.62
N LEU A 30 -15.20 -7.21 7.39
CA LEU A 30 -16.30 -6.39 6.94
C LEU A 30 -17.65 -7.09 7.13
N SER A 31 -18.71 -6.29 7.15
CA SER A 31 -20.07 -6.81 7.01
C SER A 31 -20.39 -7.05 5.54
N ALA A 32 -21.34 -7.95 5.26
CA ALA A 32 -21.76 -8.23 3.89
C ALA A 32 -22.33 -6.98 3.20
N GLY A 33 -22.04 -6.80 1.92
CA GLY A 33 -22.45 -5.62 1.14
C GLY A 33 -21.80 -5.56 -0.23
N SER A 34 -21.71 -4.34 -0.78
CA SER A 34 -20.97 -4.06 -2.01
C SER A 34 -20.07 -2.84 -1.86
N ILE A 35 -18.99 -2.84 -2.63
CA ILE A 35 -18.17 -1.67 -2.93
C ILE A 35 -18.59 -1.19 -4.31
N GLU A 36 -18.85 0.10 -4.45
CA GLU A 36 -19.15 0.73 -5.73
C GLU A 36 -17.85 1.07 -6.49
N SER A 37 -17.97 1.23 -7.81
CA SER A 37 -16.83 1.73 -8.60
C SER A 37 -16.50 3.16 -8.21
N GLY A 38 -15.21 3.48 -8.11
CA GLY A 38 -14.75 4.80 -7.68
C GLY A 38 -13.24 4.96 -7.78
N THR A 39 -12.72 6.11 -7.34
CA THR A 39 -11.28 6.33 -7.25
C THR A 39 -10.84 6.19 -5.80
N TRP A 40 -9.87 5.32 -5.55
CA TRP A 40 -9.21 5.17 -4.25
C TRP A 40 -7.95 6.01 -4.24
N THR A 41 -7.71 6.72 -3.13
CA THR A 41 -6.49 7.52 -2.97
C THR A 41 -5.63 6.94 -1.86
N LEU A 42 -4.39 6.60 -2.18
CA LEU A 42 -3.39 6.13 -1.24
C LEU A 42 -2.29 7.18 -1.07
N TYR A 43 -1.95 7.48 0.19
CA TYR A 43 -0.85 8.36 0.57
C TYR A 43 0.29 7.52 1.14
N LEU A 44 1.43 7.49 0.44
CA LEU A 44 2.58 6.65 0.77
C LEU A 44 3.86 7.48 0.87
N TRP A 45 4.60 7.35 1.98
CA TRP A 45 5.97 7.86 2.07
C TRP A 45 6.95 6.74 1.73
N ALA A 46 7.81 7.00 0.75
CA ALA A 46 8.72 5.99 0.22
C ALA A 46 10.07 6.60 -0.12
N SER A 47 11.13 5.79 -0.01
CA SER A 47 12.47 6.13 -0.48
C SER A 47 13.22 4.86 -0.84
N THR A 48 13.95 4.85 -1.95
CA THR A 48 14.90 3.75 -2.18
C THR A 48 16.02 3.76 -1.13
N VAL A 49 16.76 2.65 -1.03
CA VAL A 49 17.84 2.49 -0.04
C VAL A 49 19.07 3.36 -0.31
N SER A 50 19.27 3.87 -1.53
CA SER A 50 20.39 4.77 -1.84
C SER A 50 20.14 5.67 -3.05
N SER A 51 20.87 6.78 -3.13
CA SER A 51 20.70 7.86 -4.12
C SER A 51 20.93 7.50 -5.59
N VAL A 52 21.51 6.34 -5.85
CA VAL A 52 21.81 5.85 -7.21
C VAL A 52 20.80 4.80 -7.68
N LYS A 53 19.65 4.70 -7.00
CA LYS A 53 18.70 3.61 -7.12
C LYS A 53 17.31 4.15 -7.44
N ILE A 54 16.72 3.60 -8.48
CA ILE A 54 15.33 3.85 -8.87
C ILE A 54 14.63 2.52 -8.80
N SER A 55 13.50 2.49 -8.11
CA SER A 55 12.70 1.29 -8.01
C SER A 55 11.26 1.54 -8.45
N LYS A 56 10.59 0.45 -8.77
CA LYS A 56 9.22 0.48 -9.27
C LYS A 56 8.29 -0.28 -8.33
N LEU A 57 7.18 0.34 -8.01
CA LEU A 57 6.16 -0.19 -7.11
C LEU A 57 4.89 -0.50 -7.90
N THR A 58 4.32 -1.68 -7.65
CA THR A 58 2.92 -1.98 -7.96
C THR A 58 2.11 -1.88 -6.69
N VAL A 59 0.97 -1.21 -6.76
CA VAL A 59 -0.03 -1.16 -5.70
C VAL A 59 -1.30 -1.82 -6.20
N SER A 60 -1.90 -2.68 -5.39
CA SER A 60 -3.15 -3.35 -5.74
C SER A 60 -4.05 -3.53 -4.54
N ILE A 61 -5.36 -3.40 -4.75
CA ILE A 61 -6.40 -3.54 -3.75
C ILE A 61 -7.27 -4.74 -4.13
N HIS A 62 -7.45 -5.68 -3.20
CA HIS A 62 -8.24 -6.88 -3.39
C HIS A 62 -9.29 -7.04 -2.29
N VAL A 63 -10.40 -7.70 -2.61
CA VAL A 63 -11.25 -8.37 -1.61
C VAL A 63 -10.66 -9.76 -1.38
N VAL A 64 -10.50 -10.13 -0.12
CA VAL A 64 -9.97 -11.44 0.29
C VAL A 64 -10.84 -12.07 1.38
N SER A 65 -10.70 -13.38 1.55
CA SER A 65 -11.29 -14.11 2.68
C SER A 65 -10.85 -13.55 4.04
N SER A 66 -11.56 -13.92 5.10
CA SER A 66 -11.30 -13.44 6.46
C SER A 66 -9.89 -13.72 6.98
N ASP A 67 -9.26 -14.80 6.52
CA ASP A 67 -7.87 -15.19 6.81
C ASP A 67 -6.85 -14.63 5.80
N GLY A 68 -7.33 -13.96 4.74
CA GLY A 68 -6.51 -13.36 3.69
C GLY A 68 -5.94 -14.33 2.65
N THR A 69 -6.28 -15.62 2.73
CA THR A 69 -5.66 -16.67 1.88
C THR A 69 -6.29 -16.77 0.49
N ILE A 70 -7.56 -16.43 0.36
CA ILE A 70 -8.31 -16.51 -0.90
C ILE A 70 -8.55 -15.10 -1.43
N GLU A 71 -8.06 -14.83 -2.63
CA GLU A 71 -8.44 -13.64 -3.38
C GLU A 71 -9.81 -13.83 -4.02
N LYS A 72 -10.75 -12.97 -3.66
CA LYS A 72 -12.12 -13.02 -4.15
C LYS A 72 -12.35 -12.09 -5.33
N ALA A 73 -11.77 -10.89 -5.27
CA ALA A 73 -11.88 -9.90 -6.35
C ALA A 73 -10.71 -8.93 -6.35
N LEU A 74 -10.28 -8.49 -7.54
CA LEU A 74 -9.41 -7.33 -7.71
C LEU A 74 -10.29 -6.08 -7.79
N ILE A 75 -10.12 -5.15 -6.84
CA ILE A 75 -10.77 -3.84 -6.88
C ILE A 75 -10.04 -2.95 -7.87
N GLY A 76 -8.72 -2.82 -7.75
CA GLY A 76 -7.92 -1.98 -8.64
C GLY A 76 -6.43 -2.11 -8.43
N SER A 77 -5.65 -1.68 -9.40
CA SER A 77 -4.19 -1.67 -9.31
C SER A 77 -3.57 -0.53 -10.13
N VAL A 78 -2.38 -0.12 -9.70
CA VAL A 78 -1.51 0.83 -10.41
C VAL A 78 -0.10 0.25 -10.40
N THR A 79 0.53 0.20 -11.57
CA THR A 79 1.88 -0.36 -11.75
C THR A 79 2.90 0.73 -12.05
N ASP A 80 4.18 0.36 -11.98
CA ASP A 80 5.31 1.17 -12.47
C ASP A 80 5.49 2.52 -11.78
N ILE A 81 4.97 2.65 -10.56
CA ILE A 81 5.11 3.83 -9.71
C ILE A 81 6.58 4.00 -9.36
N THR A 82 7.17 5.11 -9.80
CA THR A 82 8.60 5.38 -9.59
C THR A 82 8.84 5.83 -8.16
N ILE A 83 9.70 5.10 -7.47
CA ILE A 83 10.21 5.45 -6.15
C ILE A 83 11.69 5.82 -6.31
N ASP A 84 12.01 7.04 -5.95
CA ASP A 84 13.37 7.58 -5.95
C ASP A 84 13.96 7.61 -4.53
N TYR A 85 15.24 7.94 -4.43
CA TYR A 85 15.88 8.17 -3.14
C TYR A 85 15.48 9.52 -2.54
N GLY A 86 15.32 9.53 -1.22
CA GLY A 86 14.83 10.67 -0.47
C GLY A 86 13.34 10.51 -0.20
N TYR A 87 12.98 10.59 1.07
CA TYR A 87 11.61 10.42 1.53
C TYR A 87 10.73 11.47 0.88
N SER A 88 9.76 11.00 0.11
CA SER A 88 8.76 11.83 -0.54
C SER A 88 7.39 11.19 -0.36
N GLU A 89 6.39 12.04 -0.12
CA GLU A 89 4.99 11.62 -0.20
C GLU A 89 4.64 11.32 -1.66
N ARG A 90 3.95 10.21 -1.86
CA ARG A 90 3.38 9.79 -3.13
C ARG A 90 1.87 9.68 -2.95
N ILE A 91 1.14 10.43 -3.76
CA ILE A 91 -0.32 10.34 -3.87
C ILE A 91 -0.62 9.43 -5.04
N ILE A 92 -1.23 8.29 -4.77
CA ILE A 92 -1.50 7.23 -5.75
C ILE A 92 -3.01 7.11 -5.91
N GLN A 93 -3.50 7.44 -7.10
CA GLN A 93 -4.92 7.31 -7.44
C GLN A 93 -5.15 5.98 -8.16
N ILE A 94 -6.03 5.15 -7.62
CA ILE A 94 -6.32 3.80 -8.11
C ILE A 94 -7.77 3.77 -8.57
N SER A 95 -8.00 3.47 -9.85
CA SER A 95 -9.36 3.23 -10.36
C SER A 95 -9.87 1.91 -9.79
N GLY A 96 -10.94 1.97 -9.01
CA GLY A 96 -11.57 0.85 -8.34
C GLY A 96 -12.84 0.39 -9.04
N ASN A 97 -12.94 -0.91 -9.26
CA ASN A 97 -14.11 -1.59 -9.75
C ASN A 97 -15.07 -1.92 -8.60
N LYS A 98 -16.35 -2.09 -8.94
CA LYS A 98 -17.33 -2.61 -7.99
C LYS A 98 -16.99 -4.03 -7.56
N ALA A 99 -17.27 -4.37 -6.30
CA ALA A 99 -17.05 -5.71 -5.75
C ALA A 99 -18.15 -6.10 -4.76
N ILE A 100 -18.46 -7.39 -4.66
CA ILE A 100 -19.35 -7.93 -3.63
C ILE A 100 -18.50 -8.34 -2.43
N ILE A 101 -18.98 -8.02 -1.23
CA ILE A 101 -18.35 -8.32 0.04
C ILE A 101 -19.24 -9.32 0.78
N GLU A 102 -18.69 -10.48 1.12
CA GLU A 102 -19.36 -11.42 2.03
C GLU A 102 -19.02 -11.06 3.47
N SER A 103 -19.85 -11.53 4.42
CA SER A 103 -19.58 -11.32 5.84
C SER A 103 -18.20 -11.89 6.19
N THR A 104 -17.42 -11.11 6.95
CA THR A 104 -16.05 -11.36 7.40
C THR A 104 -14.93 -11.20 6.37
N ASP A 105 -15.26 -10.88 5.12
CA ASP A 105 -14.25 -10.53 4.12
C ASP A 105 -13.43 -9.32 4.53
N ARG A 106 -12.24 -9.19 3.94
CA ARG A 106 -11.34 -8.07 4.20
C ARG A 106 -10.93 -7.43 2.90
N ILE A 107 -10.57 -6.14 2.97
CA ILE A 107 -9.82 -5.50 1.89
C ILE A 107 -8.33 -5.68 2.19
N ARG A 108 -7.58 -6.10 1.17
CA ARG A 108 -6.13 -6.23 1.21
C ARG A 108 -5.49 -5.20 0.28
N LEU A 109 -4.69 -4.31 0.84
CA LEU A 109 -3.72 -3.52 0.09
C LEU A 109 -2.42 -4.32 -0.04
N THR A 110 -1.89 -4.42 -1.25
CA THR A 110 -0.60 -5.04 -1.51
C THR A 110 0.33 -4.03 -2.14
N LEU A 111 1.50 -3.85 -1.54
CA LEU A 111 2.62 -3.09 -2.10
C LEU A 111 3.66 -4.11 -2.58
N TYR A 112 3.88 -4.17 -3.89
CA TYR A 112 4.80 -5.11 -4.52
C TYR A 112 5.99 -4.40 -5.15
N ALA A 113 7.20 -4.76 -4.72
CA ALA A 113 8.42 -4.24 -5.27
C ALA A 113 8.78 -4.95 -6.57
N GLN A 114 8.55 -4.29 -7.70
CA GLN A 114 8.72 -4.88 -9.02
C GLN A 114 10.17 -5.30 -9.30
N THR A 115 10.31 -6.27 -10.20
CA THR A 115 11.60 -6.75 -10.71
C THR A 115 12.05 -5.91 -11.92
N GLY A 116 13.00 -4.99 -11.74
CA GLY A 116 13.58 -4.17 -12.83
C GLY A 116 14.99 -4.59 -13.28
N ALA A 117 15.31 -4.47 -14.56
CA ALA A 117 16.60 -4.91 -15.14
C ALA A 117 17.85 -4.17 -14.60
N THR A 118 17.70 -2.98 -14.01
CA THR A 118 18.82 -2.08 -13.67
C THR A 118 19.14 -1.97 -12.18
N ASP A 119 18.46 -2.71 -11.29
CA ASP A 119 18.67 -2.50 -9.85
C ASP A 119 18.82 -3.78 -8.97
N PRO A 120 20.02 -4.10 -8.43
CA PRO A 120 20.27 -5.32 -7.68
C PRO A 120 19.78 -5.34 -6.21
N LYS A 121 19.21 -4.26 -5.66
CA LYS A 121 18.80 -4.21 -4.25
C LYS A 121 17.39 -3.61 -4.14
N GLY A 122 16.52 -4.25 -3.35
CA GLY A 122 15.09 -3.93 -3.24
C GLY A 122 14.75 -2.54 -2.69
N MET A 123 13.47 -2.33 -2.36
CA MET A 123 12.95 -1.05 -1.85
C MET A 123 12.76 -1.07 -0.34
N SER A 124 13.23 -0.04 0.34
CA SER A 124 12.77 0.24 1.70
C SER A 124 11.58 1.19 1.64
N PHE A 125 10.63 1.03 2.54
CA PHE A 125 9.50 1.94 2.69
C PHE A 125 9.41 2.33 4.16
N TYR A 126 8.90 3.53 4.37
CA TYR A 126 8.78 4.08 5.69
C TYR A 126 7.31 4.35 5.94
N TYR A 127 6.79 3.71 6.98
CA TYR A 127 5.41 3.85 7.38
C TYR A 127 5.39 4.68 8.67
N ASP A 128 5.18 5.98 8.51
CA ASP A 128 4.74 6.82 9.61
C ASP A 128 3.22 6.70 9.66
N GLY A 129 2.69 6.03 10.68
CA GLY A 129 1.24 5.89 10.86
C GLY A 129 0.60 7.23 11.18
N TYR A 130 -0.59 7.49 10.66
CA TYR A 130 -1.48 8.56 11.12
C TYR A 130 -2.82 7.91 11.35
N GLY A 131 -3.06 7.51 12.58
CA GLY A 131 -4.34 6.97 13.00
C GLY A 131 -4.20 6.23 14.32
N THR A 132 -5.15 6.43 15.23
CA THR A 132 -5.20 5.80 16.56
C THR A 132 -5.36 4.27 16.55
N TYR A 133 -5.36 3.63 15.37
CA TYR A 133 -5.62 2.19 15.18
C TYR A 133 -4.61 1.48 14.28
N GLU A 134 -3.52 2.13 13.86
CA GLU A 134 -2.60 1.62 12.84
C GLU A 134 -1.56 0.66 13.41
N THR A 135 -1.95 -0.60 13.53
CA THR A 135 -1.06 -1.76 13.77
C THR A 135 -0.92 -2.56 12.47
N LEU A 136 0.05 -3.48 12.39
CA LEU A 136 0.02 -4.56 11.38
C LEU A 136 -1.42 -5.13 11.35
N TYR A 137 -2.04 -5.22 10.17
CA TYR A 137 -3.45 -5.58 9.96
C TYR A 137 -4.52 -4.50 10.20
N HIS A 138 -4.14 -3.22 10.30
CA HIS A 138 -5.08 -2.10 10.31
C HIS A 138 -4.55 -0.96 9.43
N GLU A 139 -5.24 -0.65 8.35
CA GLU A 139 -4.93 0.52 7.53
C GLU A 139 -6.12 1.50 7.57
N THR A 140 -5.90 2.68 8.14
CA THR A 140 -6.94 3.74 8.26
C THR A 140 -6.90 4.76 7.11
N ARG A 141 -5.97 4.61 6.16
CA ARG A 141 -5.75 5.58 5.07
C ARG A 141 -6.42 5.23 3.75
N LEU A 142 -7.07 4.08 3.65
CA LEU A 142 -7.99 3.78 2.57
C LEU A 142 -9.27 4.59 2.79
N GLN A 143 -9.34 5.77 2.17
CA GLN A 143 -10.62 6.46 2.05
C GLN A 143 -11.44 5.73 0.98
N LEU A 144 -12.53 5.13 1.43
CA LEU A 144 -13.64 4.74 0.56
C LEU A 144 -14.18 6.01 -0.12
N PRO A 145 -14.71 5.91 -1.36
CA PRO A 145 -15.51 6.98 -1.94
C PRO A 145 -16.74 7.32 -1.07
#